data_AF-A0AAJ2UCV2-F1
#
_entry.id   AF-A0AAJ2UCV2-F1
#
_cell.length_a   1.000
_cell.length_b   1.000
_cell.length_c   1.000
_cell.angle_alpha   90.00
_cell.angle_beta   90.00
_cell.angle_gamma   90.00
#
_symmetry.space_group_name_H-M   'P 1'
#
loop_
_entity.id
_entity.type
_entity.pdbx_description
1 polymer ?
#
loop_
_entity_poly.entity_id
_entity_poly.type
_entity_poly.pdbx_seq_one_letter_code
_entity_poly.pdbx_strand_id
1 'polypeptide(L)'
;YHSFFINFNAKKYWYSSNFSNKIDIREPFAKQLSNSAKIDDFDNQFELKLLLNPNFLSTESNEISNFNLEFIKKIEKSRLKFKEAKSSEILPIVWFYFDTENDREFFVKNSIENSFISRYIVYKNEGDKKIKPLSWLRYYDELDGNNYYLPKTPIDKFKDWMSKNIKIVNFEEQANKDKLTYKSSQTKVGAIEVKNEFNYNYMGYFNYDNLHINDLGSINKWSEVKDGKKEPYHSTLVSLILGGKLGIDTKSTPYLSIFTTNSQWQKAIEWMVETNNVRVINHSYGAGTKEFYHYKENAFFLDFLARKYGVINVFAAGN
;
A
#
# COMPACT_ATOMS: atom_id res chain seq x y z
N TYR A 1 42.69 -25.45 -21.03
CA TYR A 1 41.24 -25.27 -21.19
C TYR A 1 40.81 -23.99 -20.48
N HIS A 2 40.78 -22.86 -21.20
CA HIS A 2 40.22 -21.62 -20.68
C HIS A 2 38.70 -21.68 -20.82
N SER A 3 38.01 -21.67 -19.68
CA SER A 3 36.55 -21.53 -19.63
C SER A 3 36.19 -20.14 -20.11
N PHE A 4 35.67 -20.05 -21.34
CA PHE A 4 34.89 -18.92 -21.81
C PHE A 4 33.66 -18.78 -20.90
N PHE A 5 33.72 -17.87 -19.94
CA PHE A 5 32.52 -17.33 -19.34
C PHE A 5 31.83 -16.47 -20.39
N ILE A 6 30.87 -17.08 -21.08
CA ILE A 6 29.89 -16.37 -21.91
C ILE A 6 29.12 -15.43 -20.97
N ASN A 7 29.40 -14.14 -21.13
CA ASN A 7 28.69 -13.07 -20.45
C ASN A 7 27.23 -13.11 -20.94
N PHE A 8 26.33 -13.70 -20.15
CA PHE A 8 24.91 -13.70 -20.45
C PHE A 8 24.47 -12.23 -20.52
N ASN A 9 24.04 -11.79 -21.71
CA ASN A 9 23.49 -10.46 -22.00
C ASN A 9 22.62 -9.96 -20.84
N ALA A 10 23.16 -9.08 -20.01
CA ALA A 10 22.37 -8.24 -19.13
C ALA A 10 21.48 -7.39 -20.05
N LYS A 11 20.15 -7.55 -19.96
CA LYS A 11 19.23 -6.59 -20.57
C LYS A 11 19.60 -5.21 -20.05
N LYS A 12 20.24 -4.39 -20.90
CA LYS A 12 20.65 -3.04 -20.52
C LYS A 12 19.40 -2.16 -20.58
N TYR A 13 18.68 -2.04 -19.47
CA TYR A 13 17.54 -1.12 -19.38
C TYR A 13 18.01 0.31 -19.69
N TRP A 14 17.17 1.09 -20.37
CA TRP A 14 17.53 2.43 -20.87
C TRP A 14 17.92 3.40 -19.76
N TYR A 15 17.39 3.22 -18.55
CA TYR A 15 17.71 4.03 -17.39
C TYR A 15 19.08 3.69 -16.77
N SER A 16 19.75 2.62 -17.20
CA SER A 16 21.11 2.29 -16.72
C SER A 16 22.19 3.29 -17.17
N SER A 17 21.96 4.04 -18.25
CA SER A 17 22.90 5.05 -18.76
C SER A 17 22.63 6.47 -18.26
N ASN A 18 21.75 6.64 -17.27
CA ASN A 18 21.27 7.89 -16.66
C ASN A 18 21.63 9.19 -17.43
N PHE A 19 20.79 9.55 -18.42
CA PHE A 19 21.05 10.68 -19.32
C PHE A 19 20.52 12.02 -18.82
N SER A 20 19.87 12.07 -17.65
CA SER A 20 19.34 13.30 -17.07
C SER A 20 19.31 13.23 -15.55
N ASN A 21 19.70 14.33 -14.89
CA ASN A 21 19.61 14.49 -13.43
C ASN A 21 18.17 14.57 -12.91
N LYS A 22 17.16 14.70 -13.78
CA LYS A 22 15.74 14.65 -13.42
C LYS A 22 15.24 13.22 -13.17
N ILE A 23 16.04 12.19 -13.45
CA ILE A 23 15.60 10.79 -13.37
C ILE A 23 16.11 10.15 -12.07
N ASP A 24 15.18 9.65 -11.26
CA ASP A 24 15.42 8.85 -10.07
C ASP A 24 14.90 7.42 -10.31
N ILE A 25 15.77 6.43 -10.16
CA ILE A 25 15.47 5.02 -10.45
C ILE A 25 15.27 4.28 -9.14
N ARG A 26 14.13 3.63 -8.99
CA ARG A 26 13.74 2.99 -7.74
C ARG A 26 13.33 1.54 -7.95
N GLU A 27 13.57 0.70 -6.93
CA GLU A 27 12.97 -0.64 -6.89
C GLU A 27 11.44 -0.53 -6.91
N PRO A 28 10.72 -1.54 -7.41
CA PRO A 28 9.26 -1.50 -7.39
C PRO A 28 8.71 -1.30 -5.96
N PHE A 29 7.66 -0.49 -5.83
CA PHE A 29 7.22 0.03 -4.53
C PHE A 29 6.86 -1.08 -3.52
N ALA A 30 6.07 -2.07 -3.91
CA ALA A 30 5.78 -3.24 -3.05
C ALA A 30 7.04 -4.03 -2.64
N LYS A 31 8.09 -4.07 -3.49
CA LYS A 31 9.36 -4.74 -3.18
C LYS A 31 10.18 -3.99 -2.14
N GLN A 32 10.03 -2.68 -2.07
CA GLN A 32 10.62 -1.89 -1.00
C GLN A 32 9.94 -2.12 0.35
N LEU A 33 8.71 -2.67 0.39
CA LEU A 33 7.88 -2.71 1.59
C LEU A 33 7.50 -4.13 2.05
N SER A 34 7.89 -5.16 1.30
CA SER A 34 7.61 -6.56 1.64
C SER A 34 8.83 -7.22 2.28
N ASN A 35 8.62 -7.85 3.43
CA ASN A 35 9.58 -8.77 4.06
C ASN A 35 9.67 -10.13 3.34
N SER A 36 8.82 -10.39 2.35
CA SER A 36 8.96 -11.61 1.55
C SER A 36 10.14 -11.43 0.58
N ALA A 37 11.13 -12.32 0.67
CA ALA A 37 12.12 -12.58 -0.40
C ALA A 37 11.47 -13.13 -1.69
N LYS A 38 10.16 -12.92 -1.86
CA LYS A 38 9.26 -13.45 -2.86
C LYS A 38 8.28 -12.40 -3.26
N ILE A 39 8.78 -11.56 -4.13
CA ILE A 39 7.89 -10.91 -5.06
C ILE A 39 8.22 -11.57 -6.39
N ASP A 40 7.63 -12.76 -6.57
CA ASP A 40 7.60 -13.46 -7.84
C ASP A 40 6.71 -12.63 -8.79
N ASP A 41 7.18 -12.40 -10.03
CA ASP A 41 6.51 -11.66 -11.12
C ASP A 41 5.69 -10.44 -10.65
N PHE A 42 6.39 -9.36 -10.29
CA PHE A 42 5.72 -8.07 -10.12
C PHE A 42 5.76 -7.29 -11.41
N ASP A 43 4.62 -7.29 -12.10
CA ASP A 43 4.33 -6.29 -13.11
C ASP A 43 3.71 -5.06 -12.44
N ASN A 44 4.48 -3.98 -12.35
CA ASN A 44 3.97 -2.67 -11.93
C ASN A 44 3.34 -1.87 -13.07
N GLN A 45 3.11 -2.50 -14.22
CA GLN A 45 2.64 -1.88 -15.46
C GLN A 45 3.54 -0.73 -15.92
N PHE A 46 4.85 -0.91 -15.71
CA PHE A 46 5.89 0.07 -15.99
C PHE A 46 5.59 1.44 -15.33
N GLU A 47 5.21 1.43 -14.05
CA GLU A 47 4.85 2.66 -13.32
C GLU A 47 5.92 3.76 -13.43
N LEU A 48 5.49 4.96 -13.83
CA LEU A 48 6.28 6.18 -13.85
C LEU A 48 5.58 7.24 -13.01
N LYS A 49 6.25 7.77 -11.98
CA LYS A 49 5.75 8.90 -11.20
C LYS A 49 6.44 10.18 -11.64
N LEU A 50 5.66 11.23 -11.86
CA LEU A 50 6.15 12.58 -12.16
C LEU A 50 5.88 13.49 -10.97
N LEU A 51 6.92 14.19 -10.52
CA LEU A 51 6.76 15.33 -9.62
C LEU A 51 6.65 16.58 -10.47
N LEU A 52 5.52 17.25 -10.39
CA LEU A 52 5.26 18.44 -11.19
C LEU A 52 5.66 19.70 -10.43
N ASN A 53 6.01 20.74 -11.18
CA ASN A 53 6.29 22.07 -10.67
C ASN A 53 5.12 23.00 -11.03
N PRO A 54 4.10 23.11 -10.17
CA PRO A 54 3.06 24.09 -10.38
C PRO A 54 3.67 25.48 -10.20
N ASN A 55 3.36 26.42 -11.11
CA ASN A 55 3.74 27.83 -10.96
C ASN A 55 2.84 28.54 -9.92
N PHE A 56 2.47 27.85 -8.84
CA PHE A 56 1.64 28.36 -7.74
C PHE A 56 2.05 27.69 -6.42
N LEU A 57 1.68 28.32 -5.30
CA LEU A 57 1.97 27.86 -3.93
C LEU A 57 0.71 27.41 -3.15
N SER A 58 -0.43 27.30 -3.84
CA SER A 58 -1.69 26.82 -3.28
C SER A 58 -1.57 25.42 -2.70
N THR A 59 -2.23 25.21 -1.56
CA THR A 59 -2.42 23.88 -0.97
C THR A 59 -3.85 23.38 -1.17
N GLU A 60 -4.71 24.12 -1.87
CA GLU A 60 -6.11 23.75 -2.07
C GLU A 60 -6.25 22.55 -3.01
N SER A 61 -6.91 21.48 -2.53
CA SER A 61 -7.00 20.20 -3.25
C SER A 61 -7.65 20.36 -4.63
N ASN A 62 -8.66 21.23 -4.76
CA ASN A 62 -9.33 21.49 -6.04
C ASN A 62 -8.39 22.13 -7.08
N GLU A 63 -7.54 23.06 -6.66
CA GLU A 63 -6.60 23.73 -7.56
C GLU A 63 -5.50 22.77 -8.02
N ILE A 64 -4.97 21.98 -7.10
CA ILE A 64 -3.95 20.96 -7.37
C ILE A 64 -4.50 19.86 -8.29
N SER A 65 -5.69 19.35 -7.99
CA SER A 65 -6.35 18.33 -8.81
C SER A 65 -6.60 18.84 -10.23
N ASN A 66 -7.11 20.06 -10.37
CA ASN A 66 -7.32 20.68 -11.68
C ASN A 66 -6.00 20.84 -12.45
N PHE A 67 -4.94 21.33 -11.81
CA PHE A 67 -3.62 21.44 -12.42
C PHE A 67 -3.09 20.09 -12.93
N ASN A 68 -3.19 19.04 -12.11
CA ASN A 68 -2.77 17.69 -12.49
C ASN A 68 -3.56 17.16 -13.70
N LEU A 69 -4.89 17.35 -13.71
CA LEU A 69 -5.76 16.94 -14.81
C LEU A 69 -5.46 17.71 -16.10
N GLU A 70 -5.22 19.02 -16.01
CA GLU A 70 -4.81 19.83 -17.17
C GLU A 70 -3.46 19.42 -17.72
N PHE A 71 -2.51 19.06 -16.85
CA PHE A 71 -1.22 18.52 -17.26
C PHE A 71 -1.39 17.21 -18.05
N ILE A 72 -2.19 16.26 -17.55
CA ILE A 72 -2.48 15.00 -18.26
C ILE A 72 -3.08 15.29 -19.64
N LYS A 73 -4.08 16.17 -19.74
CA LYS A 73 -4.69 16.57 -21.02
C LYS A 73 -3.67 17.17 -22.00
N LYS A 74 -2.66 17.91 -21.51
CA LYS A 74 -1.58 18.44 -22.36
C LYS A 74 -0.69 17.31 -22.89
N ILE A 75 -0.36 16.32 -22.05
CA ILE A 75 0.39 15.13 -22.47
C ILE A 75 -0.39 14.33 -23.53
N GLU A 76 -1.69 14.11 -23.34
CA GLU A 76 -2.54 13.44 -24.35
C GLU A 76 -2.50 14.17 -25.70
N LYS A 77 -2.63 15.50 -25.69
CA LYS A 77 -2.54 16.33 -26.91
C LYS A 77 -1.17 16.27 -27.58
N SER A 78 -0.10 16.05 -26.81
CA SER A 78 1.26 15.88 -27.34
C SER A 78 1.53 14.52 -28.00
N ARG A 79 0.52 13.62 -28.02
CA ARG A 79 0.60 12.27 -28.60
C ARG A 79 1.68 11.39 -27.99
N LEU A 80 2.08 11.66 -26.75
CA LEU A 80 2.90 10.74 -25.97
C LEU A 80 2.04 9.55 -25.58
N LYS A 81 2.46 8.34 -25.97
CA LYS A 81 1.71 7.11 -25.73
C LYS A 81 1.85 6.68 -24.26
N PHE A 82 0.72 6.44 -23.61
CA PHE A 82 0.63 5.80 -22.30
C PHE A 82 -0.69 5.01 -22.23
N LYS A 83 -0.76 4.01 -21.34
CA LYS A 83 -1.93 3.15 -21.16
C LYS A 83 -2.98 3.82 -20.28
N GLU A 84 -2.54 4.35 -19.14
CA GLU A 84 -3.39 4.96 -18.11
C GLU A 84 -2.60 6.05 -17.39
N ALA A 85 -3.30 7.10 -16.93
CA ALA A 85 -2.75 8.10 -16.03
C ALA A 85 -3.62 8.20 -14.76
N LYS A 86 -2.96 8.43 -13.63
CA LYS A 86 -3.60 8.74 -12.34
C LYS A 86 -2.98 10.01 -11.78
N SER A 87 -3.75 10.80 -11.05
CA SER A 87 -3.27 12.00 -10.39
C SER A 87 -3.58 12.00 -8.90
N SER A 88 -2.73 12.70 -8.16
CA SER A 88 -2.98 13.02 -6.76
C SER A 88 -4.00 14.15 -6.67
N GLU A 89 -4.89 14.09 -5.69
CA GLU A 89 -5.81 15.19 -5.37
C GLU A 89 -5.14 16.24 -4.45
N ILE A 90 -4.03 15.88 -3.81
CA ILE A 90 -3.43 16.65 -2.72
C ILE A 90 -2.09 17.27 -3.11
N LEU A 91 -1.30 16.61 -3.95
CA LEU A 91 0.03 17.09 -4.37
C LEU A 91 0.13 17.18 -5.90
N PRO A 92 1.03 18.02 -6.43
CA PRO A 92 1.27 18.13 -7.87
C PRO A 92 2.05 16.90 -8.40
N ILE A 93 1.38 15.76 -8.43
CA ILE A 93 1.94 14.44 -8.74
C ILE A 93 0.99 13.72 -9.70
N VAL A 94 1.59 13.14 -10.74
CA VAL A 94 0.89 12.30 -11.72
C VAL A 94 1.67 11.01 -11.90
N TRP A 95 0.96 9.90 -12.05
CA TRP A 95 1.50 8.61 -12.41
C TRP A 95 1.03 8.21 -13.80
N PHE A 96 1.94 7.67 -14.60
CA PHE A 96 1.65 7.08 -15.90
C PHE A 96 1.99 5.59 -15.89
N TYR A 97 1.18 4.82 -16.60
CA TYR A 97 1.35 3.38 -16.82
C TYR A 97 1.48 3.11 -18.31
N PHE A 98 2.17 2.03 -18.66
CA PHE A 98 2.48 1.71 -20.05
C PHE A 98 2.27 0.22 -20.33
N ASP A 99 2.05 -0.12 -21.59
CA ASP A 99 1.98 -1.52 -22.03
C ASP A 99 3.37 -2.14 -22.16
N THR A 100 4.40 -1.32 -22.44
CA THR A 100 5.77 -1.79 -22.65
C THR A 100 6.80 -0.82 -22.05
N GLU A 101 7.98 -1.36 -21.72
CA GLU A 101 9.13 -0.55 -21.30
C GLU A 101 9.57 0.44 -22.39
N ASN A 102 9.43 0.08 -23.67
CA ASN A 102 9.76 0.95 -24.81
C ASN A 102 8.84 2.17 -24.87
N ASP A 103 7.54 2.00 -24.61
CA ASP A 103 6.59 3.12 -24.55
C ASP A 103 6.98 4.09 -23.42
N ARG A 104 7.37 3.54 -22.24
CA ARG A 104 7.84 4.35 -21.12
C ARG A 104 9.14 5.09 -21.44
N GLU A 105 10.10 4.43 -22.06
CA GLU A 105 11.36 5.04 -22.51
C GLU A 105 11.08 6.19 -23.48
N PHE A 106 10.24 5.95 -24.48
CA PHE A 106 9.85 6.95 -25.46
C PHE A 106 9.19 8.15 -24.77
N PHE A 107 8.27 7.91 -23.84
CA PHE A 107 7.63 8.95 -23.06
C PHE A 107 8.65 9.82 -22.31
N VAL A 108 9.57 9.20 -21.58
CA VAL A 108 10.56 9.93 -20.76
C VAL A 108 11.49 10.75 -21.66
N LYS A 109 12.06 10.14 -22.70
CA LYS A 109 12.98 10.84 -23.63
C LYS A 109 12.33 12.03 -24.32
N ASN A 110 11.06 11.92 -24.71
CA ASN A 110 10.36 12.98 -25.44
C ASN A 110 9.66 14.01 -24.53
N SER A 111 9.69 13.82 -23.21
CA SER A 111 9.14 14.79 -22.25
C SER A 111 10.19 15.44 -21.35
N ILE A 112 11.45 14.98 -21.37
CA ILE A 112 12.49 15.35 -20.39
C ILE A 112 12.73 16.87 -20.26
N GLU A 113 12.57 17.60 -21.37
CA GLU A 113 12.71 19.07 -21.45
C GLU A 113 11.46 19.83 -21.02
N ASN A 114 10.35 19.16 -20.70
CA ASN A 114 9.14 19.81 -20.22
C ASN A 114 9.41 20.47 -18.86
N SER A 115 9.25 21.80 -18.81
CA SER A 115 9.52 22.62 -17.63
C SER A 115 8.54 22.39 -16.47
N PHE A 116 7.35 21.85 -16.75
CA PHE A 116 6.40 21.48 -15.70
C PHE A 116 6.82 20.21 -14.95
N ILE A 117 7.75 19.41 -15.50
CA ILE A 117 8.21 18.18 -14.87
C ILE A 117 9.53 18.44 -14.15
N SER A 118 9.47 18.42 -12.82
CA SER A 118 10.65 18.60 -11.97
C SER A 118 11.47 17.32 -11.86
N ARG A 119 10.81 16.16 -11.78
CA ARG A 119 11.46 14.86 -11.58
C ARG A 119 10.63 13.71 -12.13
N TYR A 120 11.34 12.72 -12.66
CA TYR A 120 10.85 11.42 -13.07
C TYR A 120 11.30 10.39 -12.04
N ILE A 121 10.36 9.64 -11.48
CA ILE A 121 10.65 8.51 -10.62
C ILE A 121 10.26 7.24 -11.38
N VAL A 122 11.27 6.53 -11.85
CA VAL A 122 11.15 5.32 -12.66
C VAL A 122 11.20 4.12 -11.72
N TYR A 123 10.05 3.46 -11.52
CA TYR A 123 10.01 2.21 -10.77
C TYR A 123 10.42 1.07 -11.68
N LYS A 124 11.50 0.37 -11.35
CA LYS A 124 11.98 -0.80 -12.09
C LYS A 124 10.87 -1.85 -12.20
N ASN A 125 10.77 -2.47 -13.38
CA ASN A 125 9.87 -3.59 -13.65
C ASN A 125 10.69 -4.86 -13.92
N GLU A 126 11.66 -5.14 -13.05
CA GLU A 126 12.63 -6.24 -13.17
C GLU A 126 12.41 -7.25 -12.02
N GLY A 127 12.02 -8.48 -12.35
CA GLY A 127 11.88 -9.59 -11.39
C GLY A 127 12.93 -10.68 -11.60
N ASP A 128 13.55 -11.17 -10.53
CA ASP A 128 14.39 -12.37 -10.53
C ASP A 128 13.50 -13.63 -10.46
N LYS A 129 13.54 -14.48 -11.50
CA LYS A 129 12.76 -15.74 -11.62
C LYS A 129 13.25 -16.90 -10.72
N LYS A 130 13.66 -16.66 -9.47
CA LYS A 130 14.12 -17.76 -8.57
C LYS A 130 13.24 -17.92 -7.33
N ILE A 131 12.31 -18.85 -7.47
CA ILE A 131 11.30 -19.30 -6.50
C ILE A 131 11.94 -20.18 -5.41
N LYS A 132 11.55 -20.00 -4.14
CA LYS A 132 11.60 -21.05 -3.09
C LYS A 132 10.67 -20.73 -1.91
N PRO A 133 9.35 -21.07 -1.88
CA PRO A 133 8.30 -20.55 -0.95
C PRO A 133 8.78 -20.25 0.48
N LEU A 134 8.43 -19.07 1.02
CA LEU A 134 8.76 -18.69 2.40
C LEU A 134 7.58 -19.19 3.23
N SER A 135 7.68 -20.45 3.64
CA SER A 135 6.85 -21.02 4.69
C SER A 135 7.29 -20.40 6.02
N TRP A 136 6.60 -19.35 6.47
CA TRP A 136 6.70 -18.95 7.87
C TRP A 136 5.76 -19.83 8.68
N LEU A 137 6.32 -20.57 9.63
CA LEU A 137 5.68 -21.43 10.64
C LEU A 137 4.88 -22.65 10.12
N ARG A 138 5.59 -23.76 9.83
CA ARG A 138 5.07 -25.09 10.20
C ARG A 138 5.55 -25.38 11.63
N TYR A 139 4.74 -25.03 12.60
CA TYR A 139 4.85 -25.62 13.93
C TYR A 139 3.45 -26.01 14.37
N TYR A 140 3.28 -27.33 14.49
CA TYR A 140 2.06 -28.10 14.79
C TYR A 140 1.03 -28.23 13.67
N ASP A 141 0.87 -29.46 13.19
CA ASP A 141 -0.42 -30.09 12.97
C ASP A 141 -0.19 -31.61 12.88
N GLU A 142 -0.25 -32.26 14.06
CA GLU A 142 -0.90 -33.56 14.16
C GLU A 142 -2.37 -33.29 14.49
N LEU A 143 -3.24 -34.19 14.01
CA LEU A 143 -4.65 -34.40 14.37
C LEU A 143 -5.74 -33.78 13.46
N ASP A 144 -6.19 -34.65 12.55
CA ASP A 144 -7.56 -35.16 12.39
C ASP A 144 -8.77 -34.23 12.18
N GLY A 145 -9.54 -34.58 11.14
CA GLY A 145 -10.90 -35.08 11.34
C GLY A 145 -12.05 -34.07 11.29
N ASN A 146 -12.62 -33.91 10.10
CA ASN A 146 -14.01 -33.54 9.78
C ASN A 146 -14.88 -32.93 10.90
N ASN A 147 -15.16 -31.62 10.79
CA ASN A 147 -16.48 -31.03 10.95
C ASN A 147 -16.47 -29.57 10.48
N TYR A 148 -17.50 -29.17 9.71
CA TYR A 148 -17.75 -27.77 9.34
C TYR A 148 -18.14 -26.98 10.59
N TYR A 149 -17.15 -26.40 11.26
CA TYR A 149 -17.33 -25.34 12.25
C TYR A 149 -16.39 -24.19 11.87
N LEU A 150 -16.94 -22.97 11.87
CA LEU A 150 -16.14 -21.76 12.06
C LEU A 150 -15.19 -22.03 13.22
N PRO A 151 -13.87 -21.89 13.06
CA PRO A 151 -12.96 -22.40 14.04
C PRO A 151 -13.09 -21.54 15.31
N LYS A 152 -13.52 -22.15 16.42
CA LYS A 152 -13.48 -21.53 17.77
C LYS A 152 -12.03 -21.25 18.19
N THR A 153 -11.08 -22.01 17.67
CA THR A 153 -9.69 -22.07 18.13
C THR A 153 -8.81 -20.83 17.80
N PRO A 154 -8.94 -20.16 16.64
CA PRO A 154 -8.23 -18.90 16.36
C PRO A 154 -8.84 -17.71 17.12
N ILE A 155 -10.16 -17.67 17.30
CA ILE A 155 -10.82 -16.50 17.90
C ILE A 155 -10.64 -16.45 19.42
N ASP A 156 -10.67 -17.58 20.11
CA ASP A 156 -10.40 -17.64 21.55
C ASP A 156 -8.95 -17.24 21.84
N LYS A 157 -7.99 -17.73 21.04
CA LYS A 157 -6.58 -17.28 21.11
C LYS A 157 -6.44 -15.79 20.79
N PHE A 158 -7.14 -15.29 19.78
CA PHE A 158 -7.15 -13.86 19.45
C PHE A 158 -7.66 -13.03 20.62
N LYS A 159 -8.77 -13.44 21.25
CA LYS A 159 -9.33 -12.77 22.43
C LYS A 159 -8.34 -12.76 23.60
N ASP A 160 -7.64 -13.86 23.85
CA ASP A 160 -6.61 -13.96 24.87
C ASP A 160 -5.41 -13.04 24.57
N TRP A 161 -4.96 -13.01 23.30
CA TRP A 161 -3.91 -12.10 22.86
C TRP A 161 -4.31 -10.64 23.00
N MET A 162 -5.53 -10.28 22.59
CA MET A 162 -6.05 -8.93 22.73
C MET A 162 -6.13 -8.50 24.19
N SER A 163 -6.63 -9.38 25.08
CA SER A 163 -6.69 -9.11 26.51
C SER A 163 -5.30 -8.87 27.12
N LYS A 164 -4.28 -9.62 26.68
CA LYS A 164 -2.88 -9.39 27.08
C LYS A 164 -2.34 -8.08 26.53
N ASN A 165 -2.59 -7.77 25.26
CA ASN A 165 -2.08 -6.55 24.64
C ASN A 165 -2.72 -5.28 25.22
N ILE A 166 -4.03 -5.28 25.48
CA ILE A 166 -4.73 -4.17 26.15
C ILE A 166 -4.08 -3.83 27.50
N LYS A 167 -3.64 -4.84 28.25
CA LYS A 167 -2.89 -4.65 29.50
C LYS A 167 -1.51 -4.05 29.26
N ILE A 168 -0.77 -4.56 28.29
CA ILE A 168 0.58 -4.08 27.94
C ILE A 168 0.55 -2.60 27.54
N VAL A 169 -0.44 -2.19 26.75
CA VAL A 169 -0.59 -0.78 26.32
C VAL A 169 -1.35 0.09 27.32
N ASN A 170 -1.66 -0.42 28.51
CA ASN A 170 -2.40 0.27 29.58
C ASN A 170 -3.74 0.88 29.12
N PHE A 171 -4.53 0.13 28.34
CA PHE A 171 -5.79 0.59 27.73
C PHE A 171 -7.04 0.01 28.41
N GLU A 172 -6.88 -0.68 29.56
CA GLU A 172 -7.97 -1.40 30.24
C GLU A 172 -9.12 -0.48 30.66
N GLU A 173 -8.83 0.70 31.22
CA GLU A 173 -9.86 1.66 31.63
C GLU A 173 -10.71 2.14 30.45
N GLN A 174 -10.06 2.48 29.33
CA GLN A 174 -10.75 2.94 28.14
C GLN A 174 -11.58 1.81 27.50
N ALA A 175 -11.01 0.61 27.37
CA ALA A 175 -11.74 -0.56 26.89
C ALA A 175 -12.98 -0.90 27.73
N ASN A 176 -12.92 -0.70 29.06
CA ASN A 176 -14.06 -0.88 29.95
C ASN A 176 -15.11 0.22 29.79
N LYS A 177 -14.70 1.49 29.66
CA LYS A 177 -15.61 2.60 29.33
C LYS A 177 -16.35 2.31 28.02
N ASP A 178 -15.64 1.76 27.03
CA ASP A 178 -16.25 1.49 25.74
C ASP A 178 -17.34 0.44 25.79
N LYS A 179 -17.17 -0.62 26.57
CA LYS A 179 -18.23 -1.63 26.79
C LYS A 179 -19.50 -1.07 27.43
N LEU A 180 -19.38 -0.02 28.25
CA LEU A 180 -20.49 0.54 29.03
C LEU A 180 -21.29 1.62 28.29
N THR A 181 -20.79 2.14 27.17
CA THR A 181 -21.46 3.22 26.43
C THR A 181 -22.18 2.70 25.19
N TYR A 182 -23.47 3.02 25.07
CA TYR A 182 -24.33 2.61 23.95
C TYR A 182 -24.22 3.48 22.69
N LYS A 183 -23.55 4.64 22.74
CA LYS A 183 -23.43 5.53 21.58
C LYS A 183 -22.50 4.93 20.52
N SER A 184 -22.93 4.97 19.26
CA SER A 184 -22.18 4.52 18.09
C SER A 184 -20.98 5.42 17.76
N SER A 185 -20.12 4.93 16.85
CA SER A 185 -18.82 5.50 16.47
C SER A 185 -18.86 6.99 16.10
N GLN A 186 -17.88 7.75 16.58
CA GLN A 186 -17.45 9.00 15.94
C GLN A 186 -16.05 8.89 15.34
N THR A 187 -15.23 7.94 15.80
CA THR A 187 -13.84 7.80 15.38
C THR A 187 -13.72 6.89 14.17
N LYS A 188 -12.84 7.29 13.23
CA LYS A 188 -12.52 6.54 12.03
C LYS A 188 -11.03 6.21 12.04
N VAL A 189 -10.72 4.93 11.84
CA VAL A 189 -9.34 4.41 11.88
C VAL A 189 -9.01 3.70 10.58
N GLY A 190 -7.79 3.87 10.09
CA GLY A 190 -7.32 3.34 8.83
C GLY A 190 -6.27 2.25 9.01
N ALA A 191 -6.27 1.26 8.13
CA ALA A 191 -5.17 0.31 7.93
C ALA A 191 -4.80 0.27 6.45
N ILE A 192 -3.51 0.36 6.16
CA ILE A 192 -3.01 0.24 4.80
C ILE A 192 -2.12 -0.99 4.72
N GLU A 193 -2.25 -1.78 3.65
CA GLU A 193 -1.63 -3.09 3.54
C GLU A 193 -1.06 -3.37 2.15
N VAL A 194 0.13 -3.97 2.08
CA VAL A 194 0.80 -4.31 0.82
C VAL A 194 0.36 -5.71 0.38
N LYS A 195 -0.32 -5.85 -0.77
CA LYS A 195 -0.70 -7.14 -1.40
C LYS A 195 -1.52 -8.12 -0.55
N ASN A 196 -1.86 -7.81 0.70
CA ASN A 196 -2.55 -8.71 1.61
C ASN A 196 -4.07 -8.65 1.43
N GLU A 197 -4.65 -9.68 0.82
CA GLU A 197 -6.10 -9.89 0.70
C GLU A 197 -6.82 -9.87 2.05
N PHE A 198 -8.07 -9.41 2.08
CA PHE A 198 -8.94 -9.53 3.26
C PHE A 198 -9.75 -10.84 3.21
N ASN A 199 -9.81 -11.57 4.33
CA ASN A 199 -10.61 -12.78 4.45
C ASN A 199 -12.04 -12.43 4.88
N TYR A 200 -12.97 -12.43 3.92
CA TYR A 200 -14.37 -12.05 4.15
C TYR A 200 -15.12 -12.98 5.13
N ASN A 201 -14.61 -14.18 5.43
CA ASN A 201 -15.17 -15.02 6.50
C ASN A 201 -15.10 -14.34 7.88
N TYR A 202 -14.26 -13.31 8.02
CA TYR A 202 -14.14 -12.53 9.25
C TYR A 202 -15.04 -11.28 9.27
N MET A 203 -15.85 -11.03 8.24
CA MET A 203 -16.75 -9.86 8.19
C MET A 203 -17.74 -9.85 9.36
N GLY A 204 -18.20 -11.03 9.82
CA GLY A 204 -19.08 -11.16 10.98
C GLY A 204 -18.48 -10.67 12.31
N TYR A 205 -17.16 -10.47 12.38
CA TYR A 205 -16.48 -9.90 13.54
C TYR A 205 -16.46 -8.38 13.56
N PHE A 206 -17.06 -7.72 12.57
CA PHE A 206 -17.28 -6.29 12.59
C PHE A 206 -18.75 -6.00 12.94
N ASN A 207 -19.01 -4.82 13.50
CA ASN A 207 -20.38 -4.34 13.62
C ASN A 207 -20.99 -4.21 12.21
N TYR A 208 -22.29 -4.47 12.05
CA TYR A 208 -22.95 -4.54 10.74
C TYR A 208 -22.52 -3.38 9.83
N ASP A 209 -21.99 -3.72 8.64
CA ASP A 209 -21.52 -2.81 7.59
C ASP A 209 -20.47 -1.75 8.00
N ASN A 210 -19.79 -1.91 9.15
CA ASN A 210 -18.85 -0.91 9.64
C ASN A 210 -17.41 -1.03 9.10
N LEU A 211 -17.08 -2.08 8.33
CA LEU A 211 -15.77 -2.22 7.71
C LEU A 211 -15.81 -1.76 6.25
N HIS A 212 -15.07 -0.71 5.93
CA HIS A 212 -14.92 -0.22 4.57
C HIS A 212 -13.61 -0.71 3.96
N ILE A 213 -13.69 -1.46 2.86
CA ILE A 213 -12.52 -2.02 2.18
C ILE A 213 -12.34 -1.35 0.81
N ASN A 214 -11.19 -0.71 0.60
CA ASN A 214 -10.75 -0.20 -0.70
C ASN A 214 -9.61 -1.08 -1.23
N ASP A 215 -9.98 -2.08 -2.03
CA ASP A 215 -9.05 -3.05 -2.58
C ASP A 215 -8.54 -2.64 -3.98
N LEU A 216 -7.41 -1.91 -3.97
CA LEU A 216 -6.76 -1.44 -5.18
C LEU A 216 -5.75 -2.44 -5.74
N GLY A 217 -5.41 -3.49 -4.98
CA GLY A 217 -4.15 -4.21 -5.19
C GLY A 217 -4.15 -5.73 -4.95
N SER A 218 -5.25 -6.34 -4.50
CA SER A 218 -5.29 -7.80 -4.36
C SER A 218 -5.21 -8.51 -5.71
N ILE A 219 -4.61 -9.71 -5.68
CA ILE A 219 -4.45 -10.58 -6.86
C ILE A 219 -5.73 -11.43 -7.04
N ASN A 220 -6.35 -11.89 -5.94
CA ASN A 220 -7.63 -12.60 -5.99
C ASN A 220 -8.77 -11.66 -5.58
N LYS A 221 -9.34 -10.97 -6.55
CA LYS A 221 -10.58 -10.22 -6.32
C LYS A 221 -11.76 -11.18 -6.28
N TRP A 222 -12.43 -11.23 -5.13
CA TRP A 222 -13.85 -11.56 -4.96
C TRP A 222 -14.37 -12.99 -5.20
N SER A 223 -13.65 -13.95 -5.79
CA SER A 223 -14.29 -15.25 -6.16
C SER A 223 -13.61 -16.54 -5.72
N GLU A 224 -12.38 -16.53 -5.20
CA GLU A 224 -11.73 -17.75 -4.72
C GLU A 224 -11.71 -17.78 -3.19
N VAL A 225 -12.87 -18.04 -2.58
CA VAL A 225 -12.89 -18.66 -1.25
C VAL A 225 -12.18 -20.00 -1.41
N LYS A 226 -10.87 -20.02 -1.20
CA LYS A 226 -10.13 -21.28 -1.11
C LYS A 226 -10.56 -21.92 0.20
N ASP A 227 -11.61 -22.73 0.11
CA ASP A 227 -11.98 -23.69 1.12
C ASP A 227 -10.69 -24.37 1.61
N GLY A 228 -10.34 -24.11 2.87
CA GLY A 228 -9.15 -24.67 3.50
C GLY A 228 -8.10 -23.68 4.03
N LYS A 229 -8.16 -22.37 3.75
CA LYS A 229 -7.31 -21.42 4.50
C LYS A 229 -7.89 -21.15 5.88
N LYS A 230 -7.37 -21.89 6.87
CA LYS A 230 -7.75 -21.79 8.29
C LYS A 230 -7.36 -20.46 8.96
N GLU A 231 -6.36 -19.75 8.43
CA GLU A 231 -5.77 -18.57 9.09
C GLU A 231 -6.18 -17.23 8.43
N PRO A 232 -6.33 -16.15 9.22
CA PRO A 232 -6.58 -14.82 8.70
C PRO A 232 -5.35 -14.27 7.97
N TYR A 233 -5.58 -13.57 6.86
CA TYR A 233 -4.53 -12.80 6.21
C TYR A 233 -4.06 -11.64 7.10
N HIS A 234 -2.84 -11.14 6.89
CA HIS A 234 -2.28 -10.04 7.69
C HIS A 234 -3.20 -8.81 7.76
N SER A 235 -3.77 -8.39 6.62
CA SER A 235 -4.74 -7.29 6.57
C SER A 235 -6.02 -7.55 7.35
N THR A 236 -6.44 -8.82 7.45
CA THR A 236 -7.58 -9.25 8.26
C THR A 236 -7.26 -9.10 9.74
N LEU A 237 -6.09 -9.60 10.18
CA LEU A 237 -5.63 -9.47 11.56
C LEU A 237 -5.53 -8.01 12.00
N VAL A 238 -4.86 -7.17 11.20
CA VAL A 238 -4.71 -5.73 11.49
C VAL A 238 -6.07 -5.05 11.62
N SER A 239 -7.00 -5.35 10.71
CA SER A 239 -8.36 -4.79 10.75
C SER A 239 -9.14 -5.24 11.99
N LEU A 240 -9.01 -6.51 12.38
CA LEU A 240 -9.63 -7.05 13.60
C LEU A 240 -9.07 -6.39 14.86
N ILE A 241 -7.75 -6.16 14.93
CA ILE A 241 -7.10 -5.47 16.04
C ILE A 241 -7.59 -4.03 16.15
N LEU A 242 -7.73 -3.32 15.04
CA LEU A 242 -8.18 -1.93 15.04
C LEU A 242 -9.63 -1.77 15.51
N GLY A 243 -10.57 -2.42 14.82
CA GLY A 243 -12.00 -2.11 14.95
C GLY A 243 -12.93 -3.32 14.91
N GLY A 244 -12.39 -4.53 15.05
CA GLY A 244 -13.23 -5.72 15.24
C GLY A 244 -13.97 -5.68 16.58
N LYS A 245 -15.01 -6.50 16.74
CA LYS A 245 -15.77 -6.71 18.00
C LYS A 245 -14.88 -7.15 19.18
N LEU A 246 -13.68 -7.63 18.89
CA LEU A 246 -12.66 -8.06 19.86
C LEU A 246 -11.39 -7.18 19.80
N GLY A 247 -11.40 -6.10 19.03
CA GLY A 247 -10.27 -5.18 18.81
C GLY A 247 -10.06 -4.20 19.95
N ILE A 248 -9.14 -3.24 19.74
CA ILE A 248 -8.83 -2.16 20.68
C ILE A 248 -9.96 -1.13 20.72
N ASP A 249 -10.34 -0.56 19.57
CA ASP A 249 -11.42 0.41 19.47
C ASP A 249 -12.63 -0.23 18.80
N THR A 250 -13.36 -1.02 19.59
CA THR A 250 -14.57 -1.75 19.14
C THR A 250 -15.71 -0.84 18.67
N LYS A 251 -15.57 0.48 18.92
CA LYS A 251 -16.50 1.51 18.48
C LYS A 251 -15.98 2.33 17.32
N SER A 252 -14.79 2.07 16.79
CA SER A 252 -14.34 2.77 15.59
C SER A 252 -15.07 2.27 14.33
N THR A 253 -15.07 3.09 13.29
CA THR A 253 -15.35 2.65 11.92
C THR A 253 -14.02 2.37 11.22
N PRO A 254 -13.63 1.09 11.00
CA PRO A 254 -12.39 0.76 10.33
C PRO A 254 -12.46 0.92 8.81
N TYR A 255 -11.39 1.48 8.25
CA TYR A 255 -11.13 1.61 6.82
C TYR A 255 -9.87 0.84 6.46
N LEU A 256 -9.99 -0.20 5.65
CA LEU A 256 -8.86 -0.97 5.14
C LEU A 256 -8.60 -0.58 3.68
N SER A 257 -7.34 -0.38 3.31
CA SER A 257 -6.95 -0.32 1.91
C SER A 257 -5.75 -1.20 1.60
N ILE A 258 -5.84 -1.89 0.47
CA ILE A 258 -4.82 -2.84 -0.02
C ILE A 258 -4.21 -2.26 -1.29
N PHE A 259 -2.88 -2.19 -1.35
CA PHE A 259 -2.16 -1.57 -2.46
C PHE A 259 -0.95 -2.40 -2.92
N THR A 260 -0.45 -2.07 -4.12
CA THR A 260 0.75 -2.69 -4.70
C THR A 260 1.70 -1.70 -5.36
N THR A 261 1.17 -0.65 -5.98
CA THR A 261 1.95 0.38 -6.67
C THR A 261 2.09 1.63 -5.81
N ASN A 262 2.98 2.55 -6.19
CA ASN A 262 3.11 3.80 -5.44
C ASN A 262 1.87 4.69 -5.59
N SER A 263 1.23 4.73 -6.77
CA SER A 263 -0.01 5.50 -6.91
C SER A 263 -1.12 4.93 -6.04
N GLN A 264 -1.28 3.60 -5.98
CA GLN A 264 -2.33 2.97 -5.17
C GLN A 264 -2.13 3.26 -3.70
N TRP A 265 -0.88 3.25 -3.22
CA TRP A 265 -0.54 3.64 -1.86
C TRP A 265 -0.98 5.08 -1.55
N GLN A 266 -0.62 6.03 -2.41
CA GLN A 266 -0.95 7.44 -2.19
C GLN A 266 -2.46 7.68 -2.30
N LYS A 267 -3.11 7.13 -3.33
CA LYS A 267 -4.58 7.19 -3.50
C LYS A 267 -5.34 6.55 -2.35
N ALA A 268 -4.83 5.46 -1.77
CA ALA A 268 -5.43 4.84 -0.59
C ALA A 268 -5.46 5.80 0.61
N ILE A 269 -4.34 6.49 0.85
CA ILE A 269 -4.26 7.50 1.91
C ILE A 269 -5.16 8.70 1.60
N GLU A 270 -5.16 9.20 0.37
CA GLU A 270 -6.06 10.29 -0.06
C GLU A 270 -7.53 9.92 0.17
N TRP A 271 -7.95 8.72 -0.24
CA TRP A 271 -9.30 8.20 0.01
C TRP A 271 -9.63 8.13 1.50
N MET A 272 -8.69 7.71 2.34
CA MET A 272 -8.90 7.71 3.80
C MET A 272 -9.05 9.13 4.35
N VAL A 273 -8.17 10.05 3.97
CA VAL A 273 -8.07 11.38 4.60
C VAL A 273 -9.10 12.37 4.07
N GLU A 274 -9.18 12.55 2.75
CA GLU A 274 -10.05 13.54 2.10
C GLU A 274 -11.48 13.03 1.99
N THR A 275 -11.67 11.81 1.45
CA THR A 275 -13.02 11.28 1.20
C THR A 275 -13.69 10.80 2.48
N ASN A 276 -12.94 10.14 3.36
CA ASN A 276 -13.52 9.45 4.51
C ASN A 276 -13.22 10.10 5.86
N ASN A 277 -12.43 11.17 5.91
CA ASN A 277 -12.11 11.88 7.16
C ASN A 277 -11.45 10.96 8.23
N VAL A 278 -10.66 9.98 7.80
CA VAL A 278 -9.84 9.15 8.69
C VAL A 278 -8.66 9.98 9.20
N ARG A 279 -8.33 9.87 10.49
CA ARG A 279 -7.28 10.65 11.14
C ARG A 279 -6.18 9.83 11.80
N VAL A 280 -6.42 8.55 12.06
CA VAL A 280 -5.38 7.64 12.56
C VAL A 280 -5.22 6.54 11.53
N ILE A 281 -4.02 6.42 10.94
CA ILE A 281 -3.74 5.45 9.88
C ILE A 281 -2.58 4.56 10.33
N ASN A 282 -2.83 3.26 10.37
CA ASN A 282 -1.85 2.24 10.71
C ASN A 282 -1.13 1.73 9.44
N HIS A 283 0.20 1.64 9.55
CA HIS A 283 1.12 1.14 8.54
C HIS A 283 1.91 -0.03 9.15
N SER A 284 1.33 -1.24 9.12
CA SER A 284 1.98 -2.48 9.60
C SER A 284 2.84 -3.16 8.53
N TYR A 285 3.46 -2.37 7.67
CA TYR A 285 4.41 -2.78 6.64
C TYR A 285 5.60 -1.84 6.65
N GLY A 286 6.73 -2.26 6.11
CA GLY A 286 7.96 -1.47 6.12
C GLY A 286 9.06 -2.11 5.30
N ALA A 287 10.13 -1.35 5.05
CA ALA A 287 11.26 -1.86 4.29
C ALA A 287 12.08 -2.84 5.12
N GLY A 288 12.28 -4.05 4.59
CA GLY A 288 12.95 -5.13 5.31
C GLY A 288 14.46 -4.94 5.46
N THR A 289 15.12 -4.30 4.49
CA THR A 289 16.58 -4.09 4.50
C THR A 289 16.98 -2.93 3.58
N LYS A 290 17.16 -1.72 4.12
CA LYS A 290 18.02 -0.68 3.54
C LYS A 290 18.25 0.46 4.52
N GLU A 291 19.46 1.00 4.48
CA GLU A 291 19.86 2.23 5.14
C GLU A 291 18.88 3.37 4.77
N PHE A 292 18.37 4.08 5.78
CA PHE A 292 17.39 5.16 5.65
C PHE A 292 18.04 6.40 5.02
N TYR A 293 18.33 6.34 3.73
CA TYR A 293 18.92 7.47 3.03
C TYR A 293 17.84 8.42 2.54
N HIS A 294 17.66 9.45 3.36
CA HIS A 294 17.08 10.75 3.07
C HIS A 294 15.55 10.85 3.03
N TYR A 295 15.07 12.00 3.49
CA TYR A 295 13.70 12.44 3.38
C TYR A 295 13.30 12.58 1.90
N LYS A 296 12.34 11.77 1.46
CA LYS A 296 11.85 11.71 0.08
C LYS A 296 10.40 12.17 -0.01
N GLU A 297 9.87 12.25 -1.22
CA GLU A 297 8.54 12.81 -1.47
C GLU A 297 7.39 12.02 -0.83
N ASN A 298 7.54 10.71 -0.62
CA ASN A 298 6.54 9.92 0.13
C ASN A 298 6.54 10.29 1.63
N ALA A 299 7.71 10.59 2.22
CA ALA A 299 7.79 11.08 3.59
C ALA A 299 7.22 12.51 3.69
N PHE A 300 7.52 13.35 2.69
CA PHE A 300 6.91 14.67 2.56
C PHE A 300 5.39 14.61 2.48
N PHE A 301 4.84 13.69 1.69
CA PHE A 301 3.39 13.51 1.60
C PHE A 301 2.77 13.18 2.96
N LEU A 302 3.36 12.26 3.74
CA LEU A 302 2.88 11.91 5.07
C LEU A 302 2.98 13.07 6.07
N ASP A 303 4.08 13.82 6.05
CA ASP A 303 4.28 15.00 6.91
C ASP A 303 3.30 16.13 6.53
N PHE A 304 3.09 16.35 5.23
CA PHE A 304 2.09 17.28 4.73
C PHE A 304 0.69 16.92 5.24
N LEU A 305 0.30 15.64 5.19
CA LEU A 305 -0.99 15.19 5.71
C LEU A 305 -1.12 15.40 7.22
N ALA A 306 -0.06 15.12 7.97
CA ALA A 306 -0.04 15.33 9.42
C ALA A 306 -0.25 16.80 9.78
N ARG A 307 0.44 17.71 9.07
CA ARG A 307 0.36 19.15 9.33
C ARG A 307 -0.93 19.79 8.84
N LYS A 308 -1.40 19.43 7.63
CA LYS A 308 -2.57 20.05 7.02
C LYS A 308 -3.88 19.47 7.56
N TYR A 309 -3.95 18.16 7.74
CA TYR A 309 -5.19 17.46 8.08
C TYR A 309 -5.22 16.88 9.49
N GLY A 310 -4.13 17.01 10.26
CA GLY A 310 -4.04 16.44 11.61
C GLY A 310 -4.00 14.92 11.61
N VAL A 311 -3.47 14.31 10.54
CA VAL A 311 -3.38 12.85 10.41
C VAL A 311 -2.22 12.31 11.25
N ILE A 312 -2.52 11.30 12.06
CA ILE A 312 -1.54 10.52 12.83
C ILE A 312 -1.25 9.24 12.04
N ASN A 313 -0.04 9.14 11.50
CA ASN A 313 0.45 7.95 10.82
C ASN A 313 1.24 7.09 11.84
N VAL A 314 0.75 5.87 12.12
CA VAL A 314 1.35 4.93 13.07
C VAL A 314 2.11 3.86 12.29
N PHE A 315 3.42 3.77 12.48
CA PHE A 315 4.28 2.82 11.77
C PHE A 315 4.77 1.71 12.69
N ALA A 316 4.74 0.47 12.20
CA ALA A 316 5.41 -0.62 12.88
C ALA A 316 6.93 -0.43 12.83
N ALA A 317 7.62 -0.69 13.93
CA ALA A 317 9.08 -0.59 14.02
C ALA A 317 9.82 -1.73 13.29
N GLY A 318 9.10 -2.78 12.89
CA GLY A 318 9.68 -4.05 12.43
C GLY A 318 9.89 -5.03 13.58
N ASN A 319 10.06 -6.30 13.24
CA ASN A 319 10.40 -7.38 14.16
C ASN A 319 11.83 -7.84 13.90
#